data_AF-A0A3B8L0X6-F1
#
_entry.id   AF-A0A3B8L0X6-F1
#
_cell.length_a   1.000
_cell.length_b   1.000
_cell.length_c   1.000
_cell.angle_alpha   90.00
_cell.angle_beta   90.00
_cell.angle_gamma   90.00
#
_symmetry.space_group_name_H-M   'P 1'
#
loop_
_entity.id
_entity.type
_entity.pdbx_description
1 polymer ?
#
loop_
_entity_poly.entity_id
_entity_poly.type
_entity_poly.pdbx_seq_one_letter_code
_entity_poly.pdbx_strand_id
1 'polypeptide(L)'
;MVTASASALQAHVLTLNRGYVAVQIISARRAFCLRIKGSAEIVNVEDGHCRSYDFESWRETGEMKTAFGERNDAEDWINSVSFCVEVPRIIRLLRYDRVPQHGVKFNRHNIFRRDHSHCQYCKRRFRASQLSLDHVVPRSRGGRTTWDNIVSACLKCNAAKGGRTPREAGMTLANPPRKPNRSLLLPQAVASKKYTCWQSFLTPSQWTNQVKNPGRQTAQTGNRAP
;
A
#
# COMPACT_ATOMS: atom_id res chain seq x y z
N MET A 1 15.29 28.07 -11.52
CA MET A 1 15.72 26.82 -10.86
C MET A 1 14.55 25.85 -10.85
N VAL A 2 14.64 24.76 -11.62
CA VAL A 2 13.58 23.74 -11.79
C VAL A 2 13.95 22.52 -10.97
N THR A 3 13.46 22.40 -9.74
CA THR A 3 13.68 21.19 -8.94
C THR A 3 12.48 20.89 -8.03
N ALA A 4 11.39 20.43 -8.64
CA ALA A 4 10.40 19.57 -7.99
C ALA A 4 9.50 18.91 -9.07
N SER A 5 10.01 17.91 -9.81
CA SER A 5 9.24 17.34 -10.94
C SER A 5 9.16 15.81 -10.93
N ALA A 6 10.22 15.10 -10.52
CA ALA A 6 10.21 13.63 -10.53
C ALA A 6 9.37 13.02 -9.39
N SER A 7 9.40 13.64 -8.20
CA SER A 7 8.71 13.14 -7.00
C SER A 7 7.18 13.28 -7.13
N ALA A 8 6.69 14.43 -7.59
CA ALA A 8 5.26 14.71 -7.71
C ALA A 8 4.54 13.76 -8.69
N LEU A 9 5.17 13.42 -9.82
CA LEU A 9 4.61 12.46 -10.79
C LEU A 9 4.56 11.01 -10.27
N GLN A 10 5.34 10.70 -9.24
CA GLN A 10 5.35 9.40 -8.56
C GLN A 10 4.44 9.37 -7.32
N ALA A 11 3.88 10.52 -6.92
CA ALA A 11 2.95 10.61 -5.80
C ALA A 11 1.75 9.68 -5.98
N HIS A 12 1.17 9.26 -4.86
CA HIS A 12 0.10 8.28 -4.86
C HIS A 12 -1.26 8.94 -5.06
N VAL A 13 -2.08 8.31 -5.89
CA VAL A 13 -3.45 8.76 -6.18
C VAL A 13 -4.41 7.59 -5.97
N LEU A 14 -5.43 7.78 -5.14
CA LEU A 14 -6.47 6.80 -4.93
C LEU A 14 -7.45 6.83 -6.10
N THR A 15 -7.73 5.66 -6.68
CA THR A 15 -8.75 5.55 -7.72
C THR A 15 -10.03 4.96 -7.15
N LEU A 16 -11.16 5.63 -7.39
CA LEU A 16 -12.50 5.16 -7.09
C LEU A 16 -13.14 4.55 -8.34
N ASN A 17 -14.03 3.57 -8.14
CA ASN A 17 -14.94 3.13 -9.18
C ASN A 17 -16.09 4.15 -9.35
N ARG A 18 -16.97 3.97 -10.34
CA ARG A 18 -18.08 4.89 -10.61
C ARG A 18 -19.00 5.11 -9.40
N GLY A 19 -19.14 4.10 -8.54
CA GLY A 19 -19.91 4.12 -7.30
C GLY A 19 -19.14 4.59 -6.06
N TYR A 20 -18.04 5.34 -6.23
CA TYR A 20 -17.22 5.90 -5.14
C TYR A 20 -16.54 4.89 -4.21
N VAL A 21 -16.41 3.63 -4.63
CA VAL A 21 -15.68 2.60 -3.90
C VAL A 21 -14.21 2.64 -4.25
N ALA A 22 -13.33 2.68 -3.25
CA ALA A 22 -11.88 2.62 -3.42
C ALA A 22 -11.42 1.32 -4.13
N VAL A 23 -10.68 1.48 -5.23
CA VAL A 23 -10.22 0.36 -6.08
C VAL A 23 -8.73 0.05 -5.89
N GLN A 24 -7.88 1.02 -6.14
CA GLN A 24 -6.43 0.85 -6.14
C GLN A 24 -5.72 2.19 -5.96
N ILE A 25 -4.42 2.14 -5.68
CA ILE A 25 -3.54 3.30 -5.68
C ILE A 25 -2.67 3.24 -6.93
N ILE A 26 -2.61 4.34 -7.67
CA ILE A 26 -1.76 4.51 -8.86
C ILE A 26 -0.82 5.70 -8.68
N SER A 27 0.11 5.89 -9.62
CA SER A 27 0.94 7.10 -9.65
C SER A 27 0.18 8.29 -10.24
N ALA A 28 0.54 9.50 -9.84
CA ALA A 28 0.02 10.75 -10.39
C ALA A 28 0.16 10.80 -11.91
N ARG A 29 1.30 10.36 -12.47
CA ARG A 29 1.48 10.22 -13.92
C ARG A 29 0.34 9.45 -14.59
N ARG A 30 -0.04 8.29 -14.04
CA ARG A 30 -1.10 7.45 -14.61
C ARG A 30 -2.48 8.09 -14.40
N ALA A 31 -2.69 8.77 -13.28
CA ALA A 31 -3.93 9.49 -13.00
C ALA A 31 -4.19 10.59 -14.04
N PHE A 32 -3.19 11.43 -14.34
CA PHE A 32 -3.29 12.43 -15.40
C PHE A 32 -3.55 11.82 -16.76
N CYS A 33 -2.87 10.72 -17.13
CA CYS A 33 -3.17 10.04 -18.39
C CYS A 33 -4.63 9.55 -18.48
N LEU A 34 -5.21 9.07 -17.38
CA LEU A 34 -6.62 8.64 -17.35
C LEU A 34 -7.57 9.83 -17.46
N ARG A 35 -7.25 10.95 -16.80
CA ARG A 35 -8.03 12.19 -16.85
C ARG A 35 -8.02 12.80 -18.25
N ILE A 36 -6.85 12.98 -18.85
CA ILE A 36 -6.68 13.56 -20.20
C ILE A 36 -7.39 12.71 -21.27
N LYS A 37 -7.42 11.38 -21.10
CA LYS A 37 -8.17 10.47 -21.98
C LYS A 37 -9.69 10.48 -21.74
N GLY A 38 -10.21 11.34 -20.87
CA GLY A 38 -11.64 11.38 -20.52
C GLY A 38 -12.15 10.11 -19.84
N SER A 39 -11.25 9.28 -19.29
CA SER A 39 -11.59 8.01 -18.62
C SER A 39 -11.82 8.18 -17.11
N ALA A 40 -11.44 9.33 -16.55
CA ALA A 40 -11.54 9.64 -15.14
C ALA A 40 -11.88 11.12 -14.92
N GLU A 41 -12.37 11.45 -13.73
CA GLU A 41 -12.51 12.81 -13.21
C GLU A 41 -11.74 12.93 -11.90
N ILE A 42 -11.35 14.16 -11.55
CA ILE A 42 -10.67 14.45 -10.29
C ILE A 42 -11.73 14.62 -9.21
N VAL A 43 -11.50 14.07 -8.03
CA VAL A 43 -12.41 14.21 -6.88
C VAL A 43 -11.67 14.94 -5.78
N ASN A 44 -12.24 16.03 -5.28
CA ASN A 44 -11.81 16.70 -4.07
C ASN A 44 -12.87 16.54 -2.97
N VAL A 45 -12.42 16.49 -1.72
CA VAL A 45 -13.33 16.46 -0.56
C VAL A 45 -13.19 17.78 0.17
N GLU A 46 -14.23 18.59 0.12
CA GLU A 46 -14.32 19.91 0.76
C GLU A 46 -15.49 19.89 1.72
N ASP A 47 -15.25 20.17 3.01
CA ASP A 47 -16.27 20.19 4.07
C ASP A 47 -17.16 18.94 4.13
N GLY A 48 -16.59 17.77 3.82
CA GLY A 48 -17.31 16.49 3.79
C GLY A 48 -18.09 16.22 2.50
N HIS A 49 -18.12 17.15 1.56
CA HIS A 49 -18.75 16.99 0.25
C HIS A 49 -17.73 16.62 -0.82
N CYS A 50 -18.10 15.66 -1.68
CA CYS A 50 -17.30 15.28 -2.82
C CYS A 50 -17.61 16.21 -4.00
N ARG A 51 -16.61 16.95 -4.48
CA ARG A 51 -16.69 17.75 -5.69
C ARG A 51 -15.86 17.11 -6.79
N SER A 52 -16.45 16.99 -7.98
CA SER A 52 -15.79 16.45 -9.17
C SER A 52 -15.30 17.60 -10.04
N TYR A 53 -14.04 17.52 -10.46
CA TYR A 53 -13.41 18.50 -11.33
C TYR A 53 -13.00 17.85 -12.63
N ASP A 54 -13.17 18.62 -13.70
CA ASP A 54 -12.57 18.33 -14.98
C ASP A 54 -11.07 18.73 -14.95
N PHE A 55 -10.36 18.76 -16.08
CA PHE A 55 -8.92 19.09 -16.03
C PHE A 55 -8.70 20.59 -15.95
N GLU A 56 -9.53 21.36 -16.64
CA GLU A 56 -9.41 22.81 -16.74
C GLU A 56 -9.83 23.45 -15.42
N SER A 57 -11.00 23.09 -14.89
CA SER A 57 -11.47 23.58 -13.60
C SER A 57 -10.51 23.22 -12.45
N TRP A 58 -9.86 22.05 -12.54
CA TRP A 58 -8.84 21.67 -11.54
C TRP A 58 -7.57 22.52 -11.67
N ARG A 59 -7.16 22.85 -12.90
CA ARG A 59 -6.01 23.73 -13.15
C ARG A 59 -6.30 25.14 -12.63
N GLU A 60 -7.47 25.69 -12.96
CA GLU A 60 -7.92 27.01 -12.48
C GLU A 60 -7.94 27.08 -10.95
N THR A 61 -8.44 26.03 -10.29
CA THR A 61 -8.42 25.94 -8.82
C THR A 61 -6.99 26.01 -8.28
N GLY A 62 -6.05 25.31 -8.93
CA GLY A 62 -4.63 25.35 -8.54
C GLY A 62 -3.95 26.69 -8.80
N GLU A 63 -4.32 27.37 -9.88
CA GLU A 63 -3.86 28.73 -10.20
C GLU A 63 -4.36 29.73 -9.15
N MET A 64 -5.64 29.66 -8.77
CA MET A 64 -6.21 30.49 -7.71
C MET A 64 -5.49 30.27 -6.38
N LYS A 65 -5.34 29.02 -5.93
CA LYS A 65 -4.58 28.70 -4.70
C LYS A 65 -3.16 29.27 -4.72
N THR A 66 -2.50 29.23 -5.88
CA THR A 66 -1.16 29.79 -6.05
C THR A 66 -1.18 31.31 -5.95
N ALA A 67 -2.14 31.98 -6.57
CA ALA A 67 -2.29 33.44 -6.53
C ALA A 67 -2.59 33.95 -5.11
N PHE A 68 -3.37 33.22 -4.31
CA PHE A 68 -3.67 33.54 -2.92
C PHE A 68 -2.60 33.06 -1.92
N GLY A 69 -1.53 32.41 -2.39
CA GLY A 69 -0.45 31.95 -1.51
C GLY A 69 -0.82 30.78 -0.59
N GLU A 70 -1.89 30.04 -0.89
CA GLU A 70 -2.44 28.97 -0.06
C GLU A 70 -1.75 27.61 -0.23
N ARG A 71 -0.54 27.60 -0.81
CA ARG A 71 0.20 26.34 -1.01
C ARG A 71 0.63 25.74 0.32
N ASN A 72 0.33 24.47 0.51
CA ASN A 72 0.71 23.72 1.70
C ASN A 72 1.81 22.70 1.39
N ASP A 73 2.73 22.48 2.32
CA ASP A 73 3.77 21.41 2.27
C ASP A 73 3.20 19.99 2.09
N ALA A 74 1.91 19.81 2.43
CA ALA A 74 1.19 18.55 2.23
C ALA A 74 0.79 18.28 0.76
N GLU A 75 0.83 19.29 -0.10
CA GLU A 75 0.43 19.21 -1.50
C GLU A 75 1.64 18.89 -2.39
N ASP A 76 1.43 18.11 -3.44
CA ASP A 76 2.46 17.89 -4.46
C ASP A 76 2.04 18.62 -5.73
N TRP A 77 2.97 19.32 -6.37
CA TRP A 77 2.70 20.16 -7.54
C TRP A 77 3.53 19.72 -8.73
N ILE A 78 2.95 19.81 -9.93
CA ILE A 78 3.65 19.60 -11.19
C ILE A 78 3.76 20.95 -11.90
N ASN A 79 4.99 21.33 -12.23
CA ASN A 79 5.28 22.54 -12.98
C ASN A 79 5.55 22.19 -14.45
N SER A 80 4.80 22.80 -15.35
CA SER A 80 5.03 22.84 -16.80
C SER A 80 5.70 24.16 -17.18
N VAL A 81 6.06 24.31 -18.46
CA VAL A 81 6.60 25.57 -19.00
C VAL A 81 5.58 26.71 -18.98
N SER A 82 4.29 26.38 -19.11
CA SER A 82 3.20 27.37 -19.29
C SER A 82 2.16 27.37 -18.18
N PHE A 83 2.18 26.39 -17.28
CA PHE A 83 1.21 26.30 -16.18
C PHE A 83 1.77 25.45 -15.04
N CYS A 84 1.12 25.52 -13.87
CA CYS A 84 1.33 24.59 -12.78
C CYS A 84 0.01 23.92 -12.43
N VAL A 85 0.06 22.67 -11.95
CA VAL A 85 -1.15 21.93 -11.58
C VAL A 85 -0.90 21.12 -10.31
N GLU A 86 -1.87 21.16 -9.40
CA GLU A 86 -1.85 20.36 -8.18
C GLU A 86 -2.02 18.87 -8.53
N VAL A 87 -1.25 17.99 -7.90
CA VAL A 87 -1.44 16.54 -8.04
C VAL A 87 -2.74 16.12 -7.35
N PRO A 88 -3.74 15.59 -8.09
CA PRO A 88 -4.97 15.15 -7.47
C PRO A 88 -4.71 13.95 -6.56
N ARG A 89 -5.30 13.95 -5.35
CA ARG A 89 -5.18 12.82 -4.42
C ARG A 89 -6.16 11.70 -4.73
N ILE A 90 -7.27 12.02 -5.39
CA ILE A 90 -8.35 11.08 -5.68
C ILE A 90 -8.85 11.31 -7.11
N ILE A 91 -9.07 10.22 -7.84
CA ILE A 91 -9.77 10.24 -9.12
C ILE A 91 -10.91 9.23 -9.12
N ARG A 92 -11.99 9.50 -9.85
CA ARG A 92 -13.08 8.54 -10.08
C ARG A 92 -13.06 8.06 -11.53
N LEU A 93 -13.14 6.76 -11.72
CA LEU A 93 -13.19 6.14 -13.04
C LEU A 93 -14.63 6.14 -13.57
N LEU A 94 -14.85 6.71 -14.76
CA LEU A 94 -16.20 6.97 -15.29
C LEU A 94 -16.90 5.74 -15.87
N ARG A 95 -16.11 4.76 -16.34
CA ARG A 95 -16.57 3.54 -17.02
C ARG A 95 -16.24 2.24 -16.26
N TYR A 96 -15.80 2.36 -15.01
CA TYR A 96 -15.39 1.20 -14.21
C TYR A 96 -16.34 1.04 -13.03
N ASP A 97 -17.25 0.08 -13.14
CA ASP A 97 -18.30 -0.17 -12.13
C ASP A 97 -17.98 -1.38 -11.25
N ARG A 98 -16.90 -2.11 -11.56
CA ARG A 98 -16.53 -3.31 -10.82
C ARG A 98 -16.14 -2.92 -9.40
N VAL A 99 -16.82 -3.51 -8.42
CA VAL A 99 -16.32 -3.56 -7.06
C VAL A 99 -15.07 -4.45 -7.06
N PRO A 100 -13.92 -4.00 -6.53
CA PRO A 100 -12.74 -4.84 -6.48
C PRO A 100 -13.08 -6.13 -5.73
N GLN A 101 -12.94 -7.29 -6.38
CA GLN A 101 -12.85 -8.51 -5.61
C GLN A 101 -11.56 -8.42 -4.80
N HIS A 102 -11.69 -8.19 -3.49
CA HIS A 102 -10.63 -7.80 -2.55
C HIS A 102 -9.58 -8.90 -2.29
N GLY A 103 -8.97 -9.46 -3.33
CA GLY A 103 -7.88 -10.40 -3.23
C GLY A 103 -6.55 -9.73 -3.60
N VAL A 104 -5.62 -9.63 -2.64
CA VAL A 104 -4.23 -9.36 -2.98
C VAL A 104 -3.75 -10.46 -3.92
N LYS A 105 -3.30 -10.07 -5.12
CA LYS A 105 -2.76 -11.01 -6.10
C LYS A 105 -1.58 -11.76 -5.49
N PHE A 106 -1.60 -13.08 -5.59
CA PHE A 106 -0.50 -13.92 -5.15
C PHE A 106 0.68 -13.75 -6.12
N ASN A 107 1.71 -13.02 -5.70
CA ASN A 107 2.96 -12.85 -6.46
C ASN A 107 4.13 -12.55 -5.51
N ARG A 108 5.37 -12.71 -6.02
CA ARG A 108 6.62 -12.51 -5.25
C ARG A 108 6.67 -11.14 -4.55
N HIS A 109 6.30 -10.08 -5.28
CA HIS A 109 6.32 -8.72 -4.76
C HIS A 109 5.40 -8.53 -3.56
N ASN A 110 4.17 -9.06 -3.64
CA ASN A 110 3.19 -8.96 -2.57
C ASN A 110 3.54 -9.85 -1.37
N ILE A 111 4.20 -10.99 -1.58
CA ILE A 111 4.69 -11.83 -0.47
C ILE A 111 5.82 -11.12 0.28
N PHE A 112 6.77 -10.55 -0.44
CA PHE A 112 7.84 -9.76 0.18
C PHE A 112 7.29 -8.55 0.94
N ARG A 113 6.28 -7.87 0.36
CA ARG A 113 5.60 -6.77 1.05
C ARG A 113 4.85 -7.24 2.29
N ARG A 114 4.10 -8.35 2.22
CA ARG A 114 3.41 -8.96 3.38
C ARG A 114 4.40 -9.24 4.51
N ASP A 115 5.57 -9.76 4.16
CA ASP A 115 6.61 -10.17 5.10
C ASP A 115 7.58 -9.01 5.45
N HIS A 116 7.26 -7.78 5.05
CA HIS A 116 8.07 -6.57 5.24
C HIS A 116 9.53 -6.71 4.79
N SER A 117 9.78 -7.52 3.75
CA SER A 117 11.11 -7.90 3.29
C SER A 117 11.99 -8.53 4.38
N HIS A 118 11.38 -9.19 5.37
CA HIS A 118 12.09 -9.98 6.38
C HIS A 118 12.07 -11.45 6.02
N CYS A 119 13.19 -12.14 6.24
CA CYS A 119 13.23 -13.60 6.19
C CYS A 119 12.39 -14.14 7.35
N GLN A 120 11.40 -14.99 7.06
CA GLN A 120 10.53 -15.55 8.08
C GLN A 120 11.23 -16.55 9.00
N TYR A 121 12.43 -17.01 8.67
CA TYR A 121 13.22 -17.91 9.52
C TYR A 121 14.18 -17.17 10.45
N CYS A 122 15.10 -16.37 9.89
CA CYS A 122 16.10 -15.65 10.69
C CYS A 122 15.66 -14.25 11.15
N LYS A 123 14.46 -13.82 10.77
CA LYS A 123 13.82 -12.55 11.21
C LYS A 123 14.57 -11.28 10.82
N ARG A 124 15.59 -11.37 9.96
CA ARG A 124 16.36 -10.21 9.46
C ARG A 124 15.73 -9.65 8.19
N ARG A 125 15.87 -8.33 8.00
CA ARG A 125 15.44 -7.60 6.79
C ARG A 125 16.49 -7.73 5.67
N PHE A 126 16.03 -7.89 4.44
CA PHE A 126 16.89 -8.02 3.25
C PHE A 126 16.38 -7.18 2.09
N ARG A 127 17.24 -6.95 1.09
CA ARG A 127 16.80 -6.43 -0.21
C ARG A 127 16.05 -7.52 -0.98
N ALA A 128 15.13 -7.13 -1.85
CA ALA A 128 14.31 -8.07 -2.62
C ALA A 128 15.15 -9.05 -3.48
N SER A 129 16.32 -8.62 -3.95
CA SER A 129 17.28 -9.45 -4.69
C SER A 129 17.91 -10.58 -3.86
N GLN A 130 17.96 -10.43 -2.54
CA GLN A 130 18.52 -11.41 -1.60
C GLN A 130 17.47 -12.31 -0.95
N LEU A 131 16.19 -12.09 -1.28
CA LEU A 131 15.06 -12.88 -0.81
C LEU A 131 14.58 -13.82 -1.91
N SER A 132 14.17 -15.00 -1.48
CA SER A 132 13.50 -16.03 -2.27
C SER A 132 12.15 -16.37 -1.65
N LEU A 133 11.30 -17.03 -2.43
CA LEU A 133 10.07 -17.63 -1.91
C LEU A 133 10.39 -19.05 -1.47
N ASP A 134 9.96 -19.42 -0.27
CA ASP A 134 10.08 -20.79 0.24
C ASP A 134 8.71 -21.37 0.60
N HIS A 135 8.56 -22.66 0.36
CA HIS A 135 7.39 -23.44 0.72
C HIS A 135 7.55 -23.98 2.14
N VAL A 136 6.67 -23.59 3.06
CA VAL A 136 6.64 -24.07 4.45
C VAL A 136 6.51 -25.59 4.48
N VAL A 137 5.53 -26.13 3.79
CA VAL A 137 5.46 -27.55 3.42
C VAL A 137 6.12 -27.70 2.04
N PRO A 138 7.25 -28.43 1.91
CA PRO A 138 7.95 -28.59 0.63
C PRO A 138 7.06 -29.15 -0.49
N ARG A 139 7.33 -28.74 -1.74
CA ARG A 139 6.59 -29.25 -2.92
C ARG A 139 6.65 -30.77 -3.05
N SER A 140 7.79 -31.38 -2.74
CA SER A 140 7.98 -32.84 -2.74
C SER A 140 7.07 -33.58 -1.76
N ARG A 141 6.47 -32.87 -0.80
CA ARG A 141 5.53 -33.40 0.19
C ARG A 141 4.10 -32.87 0.00
N GLY A 142 3.75 -32.49 -1.23
CA GLY A 142 2.41 -32.00 -1.58
C GLY A 142 2.14 -30.53 -1.23
N GLY A 143 3.17 -29.77 -0.83
CA GLY A 143 3.04 -28.34 -0.54
C GLY A 143 2.59 -27.51 -1.73
N ARG A 144 1.42 -26.88 -1.62
CA ARG A 144 0.86 -26.02 -2.69
C ARG A 144 1.52 -24.64 -2.71
N THR A 145 1.53 -24.00 -3.88
CA THR A 145 1.98 -22.61 -4.03
C THR A 145 0.82 -21.66 -3.73
N THR A 146 0.52 -21.46 -2.45
CA THR A 146 -0.59 -20.63 -1.97
C THR A 146 -0.12 -19.65 -0.90
N TRP A 147 -0.98 -18.67 -0.56
CA TRP A 147 -0.71 -17.70 0.49
C TRP A 147 -0.39 -18.32 1.85
N ASP A 148 -0.97 -19.48 2.14
CA ASP A 148 -0.89 -20.17 3.42
C ASP A 148 0.28 -21.16 3.50
N ASN A 149 1.10 -21.23 2.45
CA ASN A 149 2.26 -22.12 2.41
C ASN A 149 3.54 -21.44 1.92
N ILE A 150 3.48 -20.18 1.46
CA ILE A 150 4.65 -19.49 0.91
C ILE A 150 5.08 -18.33 1.82
N VAL A 151 6.37 -18.25 2.06
CA VAL A 151 7.02 -17.21 2.88
C VAL A 151 8.25 -16.62 2.20
N SER A 152 8.62 -15.41 2.63
CA SER A 152 9.90 -14.78 2.35
C SER A 152 11.03 -15.48 3.11
N ALA A 153 12.08 -15.92 2.40
CA ALA A 153 13.26 -16.54 2.99
C ALA A 153 14.54 -16.01 2.33
N CYS A 154 15.56 -15.68 3.13
CA CYS A 154 16.89 -15.39 2.58
C CYS A 154 17.54 -16.67 2.04
N LEU A 155 18.46 -16.52 1.09
CA LEU A 155 19.10 -17.66 0.42
C LEU A 155 19.74 -18.66 1.40
N LYS A 156 20.43 -18.17 2.44
CA LYS A 156 21.06 -19.02 3.48
C LYS A 156 20.04 -19.87 4.23
N CYS A 157 18.94 -19.28 4.70
CA CYS A 157 17.90 -20.02 5.44
C CYS A 157 17.13 -20.97 4.52
N ASN A 158 16.82 -20.52 3.30
CA ASN A 158 16.11 -21.36 2.33
C ASN A 158 16.93 -22.61 1.97
N ALA A 159 18.23 -22.45 1.68
CA ALA A 159 19.15 -23.57 1.46
C ALA A 159 19.29 -24.47 2.69
N ALA A 160 19.41 -23.90 3.89
CA ALA A 160 19.51 -24.68 5.12
C ALA A 160 18.23 -25.46 5.43
N LYS A 161 17.03 -24.94 5.12
CA LYS A 161 15.77 -25.70 5.26
C LYS A 161 15.70 -26.83 4.24
N GLY A 162 15.96 -26.53 2.98
CA GLY A 162 15.91 -27.49 1.88
C GLY A 162 14.53 -28.15 1.76
N GLY A 163 14.51 -29.46 1.45
CA GLY A 163 13.30 -30.27 1.29
C GLY A 163 12.59 -30.67 2.60
N ARG A 164 12.89 -29.99 3.71
CA ARG A 164 12.30 -30.24 5.04
C ARG A 164 11.25 -29.20 5.40
N THR A 165 10.37 -29.54 6.33
CA THR A 165 9.51 -28.57 7.01
C THR A 165 10.33 -27.70 7.98
N PRO A 166 9.86 -26.51 8.40
CA PRO A 166 10.58 -25.68 9.38
C PRO A 166 10.90 -26.44 10.66
N ARG A 167 9.96 -27.26 11.17
CA ARG A 167 10.14 -28.06 12.38
C ARG A 167 11.32 -29.04 12.25
N GLU A 168 11.39 -29.77 11.15
CA GLU A 168 12.50 -30.72 10.87
C GLU A 168 13.84 -30.02 10.60
N ALA A 169 13.81 -28.76 10.16
CA ALA A 169 15.00 -27.95 9.96
C ALA A 169 15.44 -27.21 11.24
N GLY A 170 14.74 -27.37 12.36
CA GLY A 170 14.99 -26.61 13.59
C GLY A 170 14.73 -25.11 13.43
N MET A 171 13.83 -24.73 12.51
CA MET A 171 13.49 -23.36 12.20
C MET A 171 12.08 -23.01 12.67
N THR A 172 11.94 -21.80 13.21
CA THR A 172 10.64 -21.26 13.63
C THR A 172 10.27 -20.08 12.73
N LEU A 173 9.03 -20.08 12.25
CA LEU A 173 8.50 -18.97 11.47
C LEU A 173 8.25 -17.75 12.38
N ALA A 174 8.60 -16.56 11.90
CA ALA A 174 8.31 -15.30 12.56
C ALA A 174 6.80 -15.03 12.59
N ASN A 175 6.13 -15.24 11.45
CA ASN A 175 4.69 -15.16 11.31
C ASN A 175 4.17 -16.32 10.46
N PRO A 176 2.99 -16.87 10.77
CA PRO A 176 2.38 -17.89 9.92
C PRO A 176 2.00 -17.30 8.55
N PRO A 177 2.24 -18.03 7.45
CA PRO A 177 1.80 -17.61 6.11
C PRO A 177 0.27 -17.53 6.08
N ARG A 178 -0.25 -16.39 5.63
CA ARG A 178 -1.67 -16.17 5.42
C ARG A 178 -1.91 -15.21 4.27
N LYS A 179 -3.08 -15.30 3.64
CA LYS A 179 -3.53 -14.30 2.66
C LYS A 179 -3.79 -12.97 3.37
N PRO A 180 -3.23 -11.85 2.88
CA PRO A 180 -3.62 -10.54 3.38
C PRO A 180 -5.08 -10.24 3.04
N ASN A 181 -5.84 -9.77 4.01
CA ASN A 181 -7.24 -9.39 3.82
C ASN A 181 -7.41 -8.05 3.05
N ARG A 182 -6.33 -7.31 2.79
CA ARG A 182 -6.38 -5.92 2.30
C ARG A 182 -5.30 -5.62 1.25
N SER A 183 -5.52 -4.61 0.41
CA SER A 183 -4.46 -4.04 -0.44
C SER A 183 -3.31 -3.57 0.43
N LEU A 184 -2.14 -4.19 0.25
CA LEU A 184 -0.93 -3.94 1.05
C LEU A 184 -0.35 -2.51 0.87
N LEU A 185 -0.90 -1.70 -0.05
CA LEU A 185 -0.47 -0.32 -0.31
C LEU A 185 -1.17 0.71 0.58
N LEU A 186 -2.39 0.41 1.05
CA LEU A 186 -3.22 1.37 1.80
C LEU A 186 -2.58 1.79 3.14
N PRO A 187 -2.07 0.88 3.99
CA PRO A 187 -1.53 1.28 5.30
C PRO A 187 -0.28 2.15 5.22
N GLN A 188 0.54 2.00 4.17
CA GLN A 188 1.80 2.72 4.04
C GLN A 188 1.61 4.15 3.51
N ALA A 189 0.63 4.37 2.63
CA ALA A 189 0.30 5.69 2.12
C ALA A 189 -0.53 6.51 3.11
N VAL A 190 -1.52 5.89 3.77
CA VAL A 190 -2.40 6.57 4.74
C VAL A 190 -1.66 7.07 6.01
N ALA A 191 -0.43 6.62 6.27
CA ALA A 191 0.38 7.09 7.39
C ALA A 191 0.84 8.55 7.24
N SER A 192 0.82 9.13 6.04
CA SER A 192 1.20 10.53 5.82
C SER A 192 0.00 11.46 5.88
N LYS A 193 0.17 12.64 6.52
CA LYS A 193 -0.84 13.72 6.55
C LYS A 193 -1.31 14.14 5.16
N LYS A 194 -0.51 13.89 4.10
CA LYS A 194 -0.83 14.20 2.70
C LYS A 194 -2.05 13.46 2.13
N TYR A 195 -2.44 12.33 2.73
CA TYR A 195 -3.46 11.42 2.20
C TYR A 195 -4.67 11.25 3.12
N THR A 196 -4.88 12.18 4.06
CA THR A 196 -6.02 12.16 5.00
C THR A 196 -7.36 12.20 4.28
N CYS A 197 -7.48 12.89 3.14
CA CYS A 197 -8.71 12.94 2.34
C CYS A 197 -9.19 11.57 1.84
N TRP A 198 -8.32 10.54 1.85
CA TRP A 198 -8.73 9.19 1.50
C TRP A 198 -9.66 8.57 2.55
N GLN A 199 -9.63 9.04 3.80
CA GLN A 199 -10.45 8.50 4.90
C GLN A 199 -11.94 8.52 4.56
N SER A 200 -12.42 9.53 3.83
CA SER A 200 -13.83 9.64 3.43
C SER A 200 -14.31 8.50 2.52
N PHE A 201 -13.39 7.77 1.88
CA PHE A 201 -13.71 6.67 0.96
C PHE A 201 -13.21 5.31 1.46
N LEU A 202 -12.61 5.27 2.66
CA LEU A 202 -12.11 4.06 3.27
C LEU A 202 -13.04 3.63 4.42
N THR A 203 -13.43 2.36 4.46
CA THR A 203 -14.23 1.83 5.57
C THR A 203 -13.42 1.79 6.88
N PRO A 204 -14.04 1.79 8.08
CA PRO A 204 -13.33 1.64 9.36
C PRO A 204 -12.44 0.38 9.45
N SER A 205 -12.83 -0.67 8.72
CA SER A 205 -12.05 -1.90 8.55
C SER A 205 -10.85 -1.75 7.60
N GLN A 206 -10.72 -0.67 6.84
CA GLN A 206 -9.54 -0.34 6.02
C GLN A 206 -8.56 0.57 6.79
N TRP A 207 -9.03 1.25 7.84
CA TRP A 207 -8.26 2.12 8.74
C TRP A 207 -7.62 1.38 9.93
N THR A 208 -8.33 0.46 10.58
CA THR A 208 -7.88 -0.15 11.85
C THR A 208 -6.81 -1.23 11.64
N ASN A 209 -5.56 -0.89 11.96
CA ASN A 209 -4.61 -1.68 12.76
C ASN A 209 -3.32 -0.86 12.98
N GLN A 210 -3.45 0.28 13.67
CA GLN A 210 -2.39 0.63 14.61
C GLN A 210 -2.67 -0.16 15.90
N VAL A 211 -1.61 -0.74 16.47
CA VAL A 211 -1.60 -1.39 17.79
C VAL A 211 -2.27 -2.77 17.87
N LYS A 212 -1.60 -3.81 17.36
CA LYS A 212 -1.37 -5.03 18.16
C LYS A 212 0.06 -5.51 17.90
N ASN A 213 0.97 -4.98 18.72
CA ASN A 213 2.34 -5.42 18.86
C ASN A 213 2.31 -6.77 19.61
N PRO A 214 2.71 -7.92 19.04
CA PRO A 214 2.81 -9.16 19.79
C PRO A 214 4.24 -9.26 20.34
N GLY A 215 4.47 -8.78 21.57
CA GLY A 215 5.80 -8.89 22.15
C GLY A 215 6.00 -8.19 23.50
N ARG A 216 5.44 -8.76 24.56
CA ARG A 216 6.16 -8.91 25.84
C ARG A 216 5.42 -9.92 26.74
N GLN A 217 5.89 -11.17 26.72
CA GLN A 217 5.85 -12.03 27.91
C GLN A 217 7.28 -12.07 28.45
N THR A 218 7.45 -11.70 29.71
CA THR A 218 8.39 -12.26 30.71
C THR A 218 8.09 -11.50 32.01
N ALA A 219 7.37 -12.06 32.99
CA ALA A 219 7.75 -13.10 33.95
C ALA A 219 8.38 -12.52 35.24
N GLN A 220 8.17 -13.27 36.34
CA GLN A 220 8.63 -13.10 37.74
C GLN A 220 7.68 -12.28 38.62
N THR A 221 7.34 -12.61 39.87
CA THR A 221 7.57 -13.68 40.88
C THR A 221 6.66 -13.20 42.04
N GLY A 222 5.88 -13.97 42.80
CA GLY A 222 6.23 -15.12 43.62
C GLY A 222 5.23 -15.17 44.81
N ASN A 223 5.20 -16.32 45.46
CA ASN A 223 4.39 -16.70 46.63
C ASN A 223 4.18 -15.62 47.71
N ARG A 224 2.95 -15.54 48.25
CA ARG A 224 2.63 -15.97 49.63
C ARG A 224 1.12 -15.85 49.91
N ALA A 225 0.53 -16.97 50.30
CA ALA A 225 -0.62 -17.05 51.19
C ALA A 225 -0.08 -17.11 52.64
N PRO A 226 -0.90 -17.13 53.72
CA PRO A 226 -2.36 -17.26 53.78
C PRO A 226 -3.11 -15.95 54.01
#